data_AF-A0A063Y5M0-F1
#
_entry.id   AF-A0A063Y5M0-F1
#
_cell.length_a   1.000
_cell.length_b   1.000
_cell.length_c   1.000
_cell.angle_alpha   90.00
_cell.angle_beta   90.00
_cell.angle_gamma   90.00
#
_symmetry.space_group_name_H-M   'P 1'
#
loop_
_entity.id
_entity.type
_entity.pdbx_description
1 polymer ?
#
loop_
_entity_poly.entity_id
_entity_poly.type
_entity_poly.pdbx_seq_one_letter_code
_entity_poly.pdbx_strand_id
1 'polypeptide(L)'
;MKEIKDFIYLDMEKVSSLYSQISGGIVQSVEASSTSSENSKNLRNYDFKIFKHEAGGTETESQAIKEVRVSHHDVYNELESELFEKGYAAEIGVDVTREAVESGNATKIFESALCIKVEGHVVLEDYERITRIAHNYEDIVGFINNSIKSNLTETPELKELIEKVDVIKEDIKKMKNGAAKTKKKSELLDFENTLNTVFSSREIGKVDNWIIDGLKTWVRVFLPDVFNVRVYPFEDLEIFHVMSNVKRKFFLDDNTESVHYLFGSKPTIKVTMLGVITSIPKKDGDSFEPMKEFEDKDLDEDGNESQSFENGFRGVFRGFDGLEEMIRTCRYPRIMVQPIAIYRAIKPNKALQRTSR
;
A
#
# COMPACT_ATOMS: atom_id res chain seq x y z
N MET A 1 -7.42 -4.85 -30.24
CA MET A 1 -8.56 -4.92 -29.28
C MET A 1 -8.06 -4.32 -27.97
N LYS A 2 -8.73 -3.29 -27.45
CA LYS A 2 -8.25 -2.57 -26.26
C LYS A 2 -8.51 -3.40 -25.00
N GLU A 3 -7.50 -3.48 -24.15
CA GLU A 3 -7.60 -4.02 -22.80
C GLU A 3 -8.50 -3.12 -21.93
N ILE A 4 -9.24 -3.72 -21.01
CA ILE A 4 -10.02 -2.97 -20.01
C ILE A 4 -9.15 -2.80 -18.76
N LYS A 5 -9.05 -1.55 -18.28
CA LYS A 5 -8.36 -1.20 -17.04
C LYS A 5 -9.40 -0.97 -15.95
N ASP A 6 -9.45 -1.89 -15.00
CA ASP A 6 -10.30 -1.82 -13.82
C ASP A 6 -9.50 -1.16 -12.70
N PHE A 7 -9.69 0.15 -12.53
CA PHE A 7 -8.90 0.97 -11.62
C PHE A 7 -9.25 0.69 -10.15
N ILE A 8 -8.21 0.62 -9.33
CA ILE A 8 -8.28 0.57 -7.86
C ILE A 8 -7.90 1.93 -7.29
N TYR A 9 -6.89 2.57 -7.89
CA TYR A 9 -6.35 3.88 -7.53
C TYR A 9 -6.06 4.69 -8.79
N LEU A 10 -6.39 5.98 -8.79
CA LEU A 10 -6.09 6.91 -9.87
C LEU A 10 -5.86 8.33 -9.36
N ASP A 11 -4.61 8.81 -9.42
CA ASP A 11 -4.24 10.19 -9.08
C ASP A 11 -4.43 11.11 -10.29
N MET A 12 -5.64 11.63 -10.45
CA MET A 12 -5.98 12.53 -11.57
C MET A 12 -5.23 13.87 -11.52
N GLU A 13 -4.81 14.33 -10.34
CA GLU A 13 -3.99 15.53 -10.20
C GLU A 13 -2.63 15.29 -10.88
N LYS A 14 -2.01 14.14 -10.61
CA LYS A 14 -0.74 13.73 -11.23
C LYS A 14 -0.88 13.46 -12.72
N VAL A 15 -1.95 12.79 -13.14
CA VAL A 15 -2.24 12.56 -14.57
C VAL A 15 -2.29 13.90 -15.32
N SER A 16 -3.05 14.86 -14.80
CA SER A 16 -3.20 16.19 -15.42
C SER A 16 -1.88 16.95 -15.47
N SER A 17 -1.12 16.92 -14.37
CA SER A 17 0.20 17.57 -14.27
C SER A 17 1.21 16.99 -15.26
N LEU A 18 1.32 15.67 -15.37
CA LEU A 18 2.27 15.03 -16.29
C LEU A 18 1.85 15.22 -17.75
N TYR A 19 0.56 15.03 -18.04
CA TYR A 19 0.04 15.18 -19.38
C TYR A 19 0.29 16.60 -19.91
N SER A 20 0.00 17.63 -19.11
CA SER A 20 0.26 19.03 -19.50
C SER A 20 1.73 19.35 -19.80
N GLN A 21 2.68 18.72 -19.09
CA GLN A 21 4.10 18.89 -19.36
C GLN A 21 4.51 18.23 -20.69
N ILE A 22 3.91 17.09 -21.02
CA ILE A 22 4.23 16.31 -22.21
C ILE A 22 3.56 16.89 -23.46
N SER A 23 2.36 17.46 -23.32
CA SER A 23 1.57 18.05 -24.41
C SER A 23 1.81 19.56 -24.60
N GLY A 24 2.52 20.23 -23.68
CA GLY A 24 2.77 21.67 -23.74
C GLY A 24 1.61 22.55 -23.26
N GLY A 25 0.65 22.00 -22.52
CA GLY A 25 -0.49 22.72 -21.93
C GLY A 25 -1.67 21.82 -21.60
N ILE A 26 -2.46 22.21 -20.59
CA ILE A 26 -3.67 21.47 -20.19
C ILE A 26 -4.74 21.65 -21.28
N VAL A 27 -5.14 20.56 -21.93
CA VAL A 27 -6.40 20.51 -22.68
C VAL A 27 -7.54 20.48 -21.66
N GLN A 28 -8.20 21.61 -21.47
CA GLN A 28 -9.37 21.70 -20.58
C GLN A 28 -10.68 21.20 -21.22
N SER A 29 -10.70 20.82 -22.52
CA SER A 29 -11.93 20.37 -23.18
C SER A 29 -11.68 19.57 -24.46
N VAL A 30 -12.41 18.45 -24.61
CA VAL A 30 -12.68 17.82 -25.91
C VAL A 30 -14.18 18.01 -26.18
N GLU A 31 -14.54 18.90 -27.11
CA GLU A 31 -15.92 18.99 -27.60
C GLU A 31 -16.15 17.89 -28.65
N ALA A 32 -16.93 16.88 -28.30
CA ALA A 32 -17.48 15.94 -29.27
C ALA A 32 -18.68 16.59 -29.97
N SER A 33 -18.45 17.32 -31.07
CA SER A 33 -19.53 17.76 -31.95
C SER A 33 -19.89 16.65 -32.93
N SER A 34 -20.91 15.85 -32.60
CA SER A 34 -21.53 14.95 -33.57
C SER A 34 -22.47 15.76 -34.46
N THR A 35 -21.95 16.40 -35.50
CA THR A 35 -22.81 16.94 -36.57
C THR A 35 -23.12 15.81 -37.54
N SER A 36 -24.32 15.25 -37.45
CA SER A 36 -24.84 14.32 -38.45
C SER A 36 -25.04 15.05 -39.77
N SER A 37 -24.05 14.98 -40.65
CA SER A 37 -24.21 15.24 -42.07
C SER A 37 -23.65 14.03 -42.82
N GLU A 38 -24.53 13.35 -43.56
CA GLU A 38 -24.14 12.27 -44.46
C GLU A 38 -23.17 12.82 -45.50
N ASN A 39 -21.88 12.56 -45.31
CA ASN A 39 -20.95 12.55 -46.42
C ASN A 39 -19.81 11.58 -46.13
N SER A 40 -19.79 10.53 -46.95
CA SER A 40 -18.76 9.51 -46.96
C SER A 40 -17.39 10.08 -47.33
N LYS A 41 -16.59 10.45 -46.33
CA LYS A 41 -15.13 10.56 -46.42
C LYS A 41 -14.57 10.44 -45.00
N ASN A 42 -13.88 9.34 -44.76
CA ASN A 42 -13.33 8.96 -43.46
C ASN A 42 -12.03 9.76 -43.19
N LEU A 43 -12.16 11.07 -42.97
CA LEU A 43 -11.10 11.95 -42.47
C LEU A 43 -11.53 12.40 -41.07
N ARG A 44 -11.01 11.73 -40.05
CA ARG A 44 -11.09 12.19 -38.66
C ARG A 44 -10.17 13.40 -38.50
N ASN A 45 -10.66 14.58 -38.85
CA ASN A 45 -10.04 15.84 -38.43
C ASN A 45 -10.46 16.11 -36.99
N TYR A 46 -9.54 15.95 -36.05
CA TYR A 46 -9.67 16.53 -34.71
C TYR A 46 -9.22 17.99 -34.81
N ASP A 47 -10.19 18.90 -34.84
CA ASP A 47 -9.93 20.35 -34.88
C ASP A 47 -9.64 20.84 -33.45
N PHE A 48 -8.36 20.94 -33.10
CA PHE A 48 -7.91 21.42 -31.80
C PHE A 48 -7.82 22.95 -31.82
N LYS A 49 -8.87 23.64 -31.34
CA LYS A 49 -8.83 25.09 -31.17
C LYS A 49 -7.93 25.47 -29.99
N ILE A 50 -6.73 25.92 -30.33
CA ILE A 50 -5.82 26.63 -29.42
C ILE A 50 -6.45 28.01 -29.14
N PHE A 51 -6.99 28.23 -27.94
CA PHE A 51 -7.34 29.58 -27.51
C PHE A 51 -6.04 30.36 -27.25
N LYS A 52 -5.59 31.13 -28.25
CA LYS A 52 -4.73 32.28 -28.00
C LYS A 52 -5.54 33.29 -27.18
N HIS A 53 -4.97 33.75 -26.08
CA HIS A 53 -5.49 34.90 -25.33
C HIS A 53 -5.45 36.13 -26.24
N GLU A 54 -6.54 36.43 -26.95
CA GLU A 54 -6.74 37.76 -27.53
C GLU A 54 -7.26 38.66 -26.41
N ALA A 55 -6.37 39.51 -25.89
CA ALA A 55 -6.74 40.65 -25.07
C ALA A 55 -7.55 41.63 -25.94
N GLY A 56 -8.87 41.50 -25.92
CA GLY A 56 -9.81 42.38 -26.63
C GLY A 56 -11.24 42.03 -26.25
N GLY A 57 -11.87 42.88 -25.46
CA GLY A 57 -13.12 42.57 -24.76
C GLY A 57 -14.34 42.32 -25.65
N THR A 58 -15.24 41.49 -25.13
CA THR A 58 -16.66 41.82 -24.96
C THR A 58 -17.24 40.79 -23.98
N GLU A 59 -17.65 41.25 -22.80
CA GLU A 59 -18.36 40.44 -21.81
C GLU A 59 -19.67 39.94 -22.42
N THR A 60 -19.73 38.64 -22.70
CA THR A 60 -21.00 37.93 -22.79
C THR A 60 -21.03 36.91 -21.66
N GLU A 61 -21.65 37.36 -20.57
CA GLU A 61 -21.94 36.59 -19.38
C GLU A 61 -23.00 35.53 -19.73
N SER A 62 -22.58 34.38 -20.25
CA SER A 62 -23.40 33.18 -20.27
C SER A 62 -22.99 32.29 -19.11
N GLN A 63 -23.70 32.41 -17.99
CA GLN A 63 -23.72 31.43 -16.90
C GLN A 63 -24.36 30.13 -17.38
N ALA A 64 -23.69 29.42 -18.28
CA ALA A 64 -23.95 28.01 -18.52
C ALA A 64 -23.00 27.24 -17.61
N ILE A 65 -23.54 26.69 -16.52
CA ILE A 65 -22.86 25.70 -15.68
C ILE A 65 -22.57 24.50 -16.61
N LYS A 66 -21.38 24.52 -17.22
CA LYS A 66 -20.87 23.53 -18.16
C LYS A 66 -20.27 22.41 -17.31
N GLU A 67 -21.03 21.34 -17.09
CA GLU A 67 -20.55 20.14 -16.42
C GLU A 67 -19.61 19.40 -17.39
N VAL A 68 -18.31 19.69 -17.31
CA VAL A 68 -17.25 19.13 -18.15
C VAL A 68 -17.02 17.67 -17.73
N ARG A 69 -17.61 16.72 -18.47
CA ARG A 69 -17.40 15.29 -18.23
C ARG A 69 -16.08 14.83 -18.85
N VAL A 70 -14.97 15.01 -18.14
CA VAL A 70 -13.68 14.40 -18.52
C VAL A 70 -13.78 12.88 -18.31
N SER A 71 -13.58 12.10 -19.37
CA SER A 71 -13.43 10.65 -19.25
C SER A 71 -12.05 10.35 -18.67
N HIS A 72 -11.97 10.14 -17.36
CA HIS A 72 -10.72 9.85 -16.63
C HIS A 72 -9.88 8.72 -17.25
N HIS A 73 -10.57 7.72 -17.84
CA HIS A 73 -9.94 6.58 -18.50
C HIS A 73 -9.17 6.99 -19.77
N ASP A 74 -9.73 7.89 -20.57
CA ASP A 74 -9.13 8.27 -21.86
C ASP A 74 -7.87 9.11 -21.64
N VAL A 75 -7.92 10.05 -20.69
CA VAL A 75 -6.77 10.89 -20.34
C VAL A 75 -5.61 10.03 -19.80
N TYR A 76 -5.91 9.05 -18.94
CA TYR A 76 -4.88 8.12 -18.46
C TYR A 76 -4.26 7.29 -19.59
N ASN A 77 -5.09 6.75 -20.49
CA ASN A 77 -4.61 5.91 -21.60
C ASN A 77 -3.70 6.71 -22.55
N GLU A 78 -4.06 7.95 -22.82
CA GLU A 78 -3.28 8.86 -23.65
C GLU A 78 -1.95 9.21 -22.98
N LEU A 79 -1.97 9.58 -21.70
CA LEU A 79 -0.76 9.82 -20.92
C LEU A 79 0.17 8.61 -20.91
N GLU A 80 -0.35 7.41 -20.65
CA GLU A 80 0.46 6.19 -20.67
C GLU A 80 1.12 6.01 -22.05
N SER A 81 0.34 6.15 -23.12
CA SER A 81 0.86 5.98 -24.49
C SER A 81 1.96 6.99 -24.80
N GLU A 82 1.74 8.27 -24.51
CA GLU A 82 2.70 9.35 -24.70
C GLU A 82 3.98 9.16 -23.88
N LEU A 83 3.87 8.67 -22.64
CA LEU A 83 5.03 8.38 -21.79
C LEU A 83 5.93 7.30 -22.40
N PHE A 84 5.35 6.23 -22.95
CA PHE A 84 6.12 5.18 -23.61
C PHE A 84 6.65 5.62 -24.98
N GLU A 85 5.83 6.28 -25.80
CA GLU A 85 6.23 6.73 -27.15
C GLU A 85 7.38 7.74 -27.11
N LYS A 86 7.42 8.63 -26.10
CA LYS A 86 8.49 9.61 -25.92
C LYS A 86 9.67 9.10 -25.08
N GLY A 87 9.64 7.85 -24.62
CA GLY A 87 10.74 7.22 -23.87
C GLY A 87 10.88 7.69 -22.42
N TYR A 88 9.82 8.22 -21.81
CA TYR A 88 9.80 8.61 -20.40
C TYR A 88 9.42 7.47 -19.45
N ALA A 89 8.82 6.40 -19.95
CA ALA A 89 8.43 5.22 -19.18
C ALA A 89 9.18 3.96 -19.61
N ALA A 90 9.45 3.09 -18.63
CA ALA A 90 9.93 1.73 -18.85
C ALA A 90 8.99 0.71 -18.18
N GLU A 91 8.88 -0.49 -18.73
CA GLU A 91 8.05 -1.58 -18.22
C GLU A 91 8.90 -2.71 -17.61
N ILE A 92 8.66 -3.04 -16.34
CA ILE A 92 9.31 -4.17 -15.68
C ILE A 92 8.73 -5.48 -16.21
N GLY A 93 9.62 -6.40 -16.59
CA GLY A 93 9.28 -7.65 -17.28
C GLY A 93 9.37 -7.56 -18.80
N VAL A 94 9.44 -6.34 -19.36
CA VAL A 94 9.63 -6.10 -20.80
C VAL A 94 10.98 -5.40 -21.04
N ASP A 95 11.15 -4.17 -20.53
CA ASP A 95 12.37 -3.38 -20.68
C ASP A 95 13.38 -3.68 -19.56
N VAL A 96 12.88 -4.00 -18.36
CA VAL A 96 13.69 -4.38 -17.20
C VAL A 96 13.49 -5.86 -16.89
N THR A 97 14.47 -6.68 -17.22
CA THR A 97 14.43 -8.13 -16.95
C THR A 97 14.92 -8.45 -15.54
N ARG A 98 14.61 -9.67 -15.08
CA ARG A 98 15.09 -10.19 -13.80
C ARG A 98 16.61 -10.15 -13.71
N GLU A 99 17.29 -10.60 -14.76
CA GLU A 99 18.75 -10.68 -14.82
C GLU A 99 19.37 -9.28 -14.70
N ALA A 100 18.74 -8.26 -15.29
CA ALA A 100 19.18 -6.88 -15.18
C ALA A 100 19.07 -6.35 -13.75
N VAL A 101 18.06 -6.77 -12.98
CA VAL A 101 17.91 -6.43 -11.56
C VAL A 101 19.00 -7.12 -10.73
N GLU A 102 19.19 -8.42 -10.91
CA GLU A 102 20.19 -9.20 -10.17
C GLU A 102 21.61 -8.71 -10.45
N SER A 103 21.91 -8.33 -11.71
CA SER A 103 23.21 -7.81 -12.11
C SER A 103 23.43 -6.34 -11.74
N GLY A 104 22.41 -5.63 -11.26
CA GLY A 104 22.44 -4.18 -10.98
C GLY A 104 22.38 -3.27 -12.22
N ASN A 105 22.22 -3.83 -13.42
CA ASN A 105 22.10 -3.05 -14.65
C ASN A 105 20.76 -2.29 -14.74
N ALA A 106 19.72 -2.78 -14.07
CA ALA A 106 18.40 -2.15 -14.00
C ALA A 106 18.47 -0.72 -13.43
N THR A 107 19.43 -0.43 -12.53
CA THR A 107 19.61 0.91 -11.94
C THR A 107 19.78 1.98 -13.01
N LYS A 108 20.53 1.71 -14.08
CA LYS A 108 20.73 2.67 -15.18
C LYS A 108 19.42 3.00 -15.91
N ILE A 109 18.57 1.99 -16.09
CA ILE A 109 17.25 2.17 -16.72
C ILE A 109 16.38 3.04 -15.81
N PHE A 110 16.34 2.72 -14.51
CA PHE A 110 15.57 3.49 -13.53
C PHE A 110 16.04 4.95 -13.45
N GLU A 111 17.34 5.22 -13.50
CA GLU A 111 17.89 6.58 -13.46
C GLU A 111 17.52 7.40 -14.72
N SER A 112 17.33 6.73 -15.85
CA SER A 112 16.97 7.36 -17.13
C SER A 112 15.46 7.50 -17.36
N ALA A 113 14.63 6.77 -16.63
CA ALA A 113 13.19 6.75 -16.79
C ALA A 113 12.51 7.66 -15.76
N LEU A 114 11.48 8.40 -16.18
CA LEU A 114 10.62 9.16 -15.27
C LEU A 114 9.62 8.23 -14.57
N CYS A 115 9.02 7.33 -15.35
CA CYS A 115 7.94 6.46 -14.92
C CYS A 115 8.33 4.98 -15.06
N ILE A 116 7.79 4.15 -14.17
CA ILE A 116 7.85 2.71 -14.32
C ILE A 116 6.44 2.14 -14.36
N LYS A 117 6.22 1.20 -15.26
CA LYS A 117 5.05 0.32 -15.26
C LYS A 117 5.47 -1.05 -14.78
N VAL A 118 4.66 -1.63 -13.90
CA VAL A 118 4.93 -2.93 -13.31
C VAL A 118 3.65 -3.72 -13.15
N GLU A 119 3.65 -4.99 -13.54
CA GLU A 119 2.59 -5.94 -13.24
C GLU A 119 3.12 -7.03 -12.30
N GLY A 120 2.37 -7.38 -11.27
CA GLY A 120 2.80 -8.39 -10.32
C GLY A 120 1.83 -8.70 -9.21
N HIS A 121 2.26 -9.54 -8.27
CA HIS A 121 1.53 -9.79 -7.02
C HIS A 121 1.65 -8.59 -6.09
N VAL A 122 0.60 -8.32 -5.31
CA VAL A 122 0.57 -7.15 -4.44
C VAL A 122 0.43 -7.49 -2.98
N VAL A 123 1.04 -6.63 -2.14
CA VAL A 123 0.80 -6.57 -0.71
C VAL A 123 0.32 -5.16 -0.36
N LEU A 124 -0.82 -5.08 0.34
CA LEU A 124 -1.42 -3.85 0.84
C LEU A 124 -1.15 -3.74 2.34
N GLU A 125 -0.41 -2.71 2.74
CA GLU A 125 0.03 -2.46 4.12
C GLU A 125 -0.60 -1.16 4.63
N ASP A 126 -1.71 -1.28 5.36
CA ASP A 126 -2.39 -0.16 6.02
C ASP A 126 -1.98 -0.09 7.49
N TYR A 127 -1.11 0.87 7.81
CA TYR A 127 -0.58 1.04 9.17
C TYR A 127 -1.61 1.61 10.14
N GLU A 128 -2.58 2.37 9.65
CA GLU A 128 -3.69 2.87 10.46
C GLU A 128 -4.60 1.72 10.89
N ARG A 129 -4.86 0.78 9.99
CA ARG A 129 -5.59 -0.47 10.30
C ARG A 129 -4.87 -1.29 11.35
N ILE A 130 -3.54 -1.42 11.26
CA ILE A 130 -2.73 -2.10 12.29
C ILE A 130 -2.89 -1.41 13.65
N THR A 131 -2.90 -0.08 13.69
CA THR A 131 -3.09 0.69 14.92
C THR A 131 -4.48 0.46 15.54
N ARG A 132 -5.53 0.41 14.71
CA ARG A 132 -6.89 0.07 15.16
C ARG A 132 -6.98 -1.35 15.75
N ILE A 133 -6.34 -2.32 15.09
CA ILE A 133 -6.29 -3.71 15.59
C ILE A 133 -5.51 -3.76 16.92
N ALA A 134 -4.37 -3.08 17.01
CA ALA A 134 -3.57 -3.00 18.22
C ALA A 134 -4.32 -2.33 19.38
N HIS A 135 -5.21 -1.38 19.10
CA HIS A 135 -6.04 -0.74 20.12
C HIS A 135 -7.03 -1.71 20.77
N ASN A 136 -7.56 -2.65 19.99
CA ASN A 136 -8.58 -3.62 20.43
C ASN A 136 -8.00 -5.04 20.61
N TYR A 137 -6.69 -5.18 20.70
CA TYR A 137 -6.02 -6.48 20.65
C TYR A 137 -6.48 -7.42 21.77
N GLU A 138 -6.56 -6.93 23.00
CA GLU A 138 -6.97 -7.73 24.16
C GLU A 138 -8.39 -8.30 23.99
N ASP A 139 -9.32 -7.47 23.51
CA ASP A 139 -10.71 -7.86 23.27
C ASP A 139 -10.82 -8.88 22.14
N ILE A 140 -10.10 -8.66 21.02
CA ILE A 140 -10.09 -9.56 19.87
C ILE A 140 -9.53 -10.93 20.26
N VAL A 141 -8.38 -10.96 20.92
CA VAL A 141 -7.75 -12.22 21.36
C VAL A 141 -8.61 -12.91 22.42
N GLY A 142 -9.20 -12.14 23.34
CA GLY A 142 -10.15 -12.66 24.32
C GLY A 142 -11.34 -13.34 23.66
N PHE A 143 -11.95 -12.71 22.66
CA PHE A 143 -13.06 -13.27 21.90
C PHE A 143 -12.67 -14.55 21.14
N ILE A 144 -11.53 -14.55 20.45
CA ILE A 144 -11.05 -15.72 19.70
C ILE A 144 -10.76 -16.88 20.67
N ASN A 145 -10.05 -16.62 21.77
CA ASN A 145 -9.71 -17.64 22.75
C ASN A 145 -10.97 -18.19 23.45
N ASN A 146 -11.98 -17.35 23.72
CA ASN A 146 -13.27 -17.81 24.22
C ASN A 146 -14.01 -18.70 23.20
N SER A 147 -13.95 -18.34 21.92
CA SER A 147 -14.54 -19.15 20.83
C SER A 147 -13.85 -20.50 20.69
N ILE A 148 -12.51 -20.53 20.78
CA ILE A 148 -11.71 -21.76 20.79
C ILE A 148 -12.10 -22.62 21.99
N LYS A 149 -12.17 -22.03 23.19
CA LYS A 149 -12.61 -22.75 24.40
C LYS A 149 -14.00 -23.35 24.23
N SER A 150 -14.97 -22.58 23.76
CA SER A 150 -16.33 -23.06 23.54
C SER A 150 -16.37 -24.26 22.59
N ASN A 151 -15.68 -24.17 21.45
CA ASN A 151 -15.59 -25.28 20.50
C ASN A 151 -14.91 -26.52 21.10
N LEU A 152 -13.86 -26.33 21.90
CA LEU A 152 -13.17 -27.42 22.58
C LEU A 152 -14.06 -28.09 23.64
N THR A 153 -14.84 -27.31 24.40
CA THR A 153 -15.78 -27.85 25.39
C THR A 153 -16.92 -28.67 24.78
N GLU A 154 -17.22 -28.47 23.49
CA GLU A 154 -18.24 -29.24 22.75
C GLU A 154 -17.72 -30.55 22.16
N THR A 155 -16.40 -30.78 22.14
CA THR A 155 -15.86 -32.06 21.64
C THR A 155 -16.19 -33.21 22.60
N PRO A 156 -16.58 -34.41 22.12
CA PRO A 156 -17.06 -35.51 22.97
C PRO A 156 -16.08 -35.90 24.09
N GLU A 157 -14.79 -35.94 23.77
CA GLU A 157 -13.71 -36.34 24.70
C GLU A 157 -13.53 -35.33 25.85
N LEU A 158 -13.55 -34.03 25.54
CA LEU A 158 -13.44 -32.96 26.55
C LEU A 158 -14.75 -32.76 27.31
N LYS A 159 -15.90 -32.95 26.66
CA LYS A 159 -17.20 -32.86 27.32
C LYS A 159 -17.34 -33.91 28.43
N GLU A 160 -16.97 -35.16 28.17
CA GLU A 160 -16.93 -36.19 29.21
C GLU A 160 -15.93 -35.86 30.32
N LEU A 161 -14.79 -35.24 29.98
CA LEU A 161 -13.78 -34.84 30.96
C LEU A 161 -14.29 -33.70 31.86
N ILE A 162 -15.00 -32.73 31.30
CA ILE A 162 -15.62 -31.61 32.02
C ILE A 162 -16.75 -32.13 32.92
N GLU A 163 -17.61 -33.00 32.41
CA GLU A 163 -18.67 -33.64 33.21
C GLU A 163 -18.09 -34.45 34.38
N LYS A 164 -16.98 -35.19 34.16
CA LYS A 164 -16.25 -35.88 35.24
C LYS A 164 -15.69 -34.91 36.28
N VAL A 165 -15.13 -33.77 35.84
CA VAL A 165 -14.65 -32.70 36.73
C VAL A 165 -15.79 -32.14 37.59
N ASP A 166 -16.96 -31.90 37.01
CA ASP A 166 -18.13 -31.38 37.73
C ASP A 166 -18.68 -32.39 38.75
N VAL A 167 -18.76 -33.67 38.38
CA VAL A 167 -19.14 -34.75 39.31
C VAL A 167 -18.16 -34.85 40.48
N ILE A 168 -16.84 -34.78 40.22
CA ILE A 168 -15.82 -34.80 41.27
C ILE A 168 -15.94 -33.55 42.19
N LYS A 169 -16.22 -32.36 41.63
CA LYS A 169 -16.46 -31.14 42.40
C LYS A 169 -17.67 -31.26 43.33
N GLU A 170 -18.78 -31.80 42.83
CA GLU A 170 -19.97 -32.07 43.64
C GLU A 170 -19.71 -33.06 44.77
N ASP A 171 -19.00 -34.15 44.47
CA ASP A 171 -18.62 -35.18 45.45
C ASP A 171 -17.77 -34.60 46.58
N ILE A 172 -16.78 -33.76 46.25
CA ILE A 172 -15.92 -33.10 47.23
C ILE A 172 -16.73 -32.17 48.15
N LYS A 173 -17.76 -31.49 47.64
CA LYS A 173 -18.66 -30.63 48.45
C LYS A 173 -19.45 -31.45 49.48
N LYS A 174 -19.89 -32.66 49.11
CA LYS A 174 -20.68 -33.56 49.96
C LYS A 174 -19.82 -34.36 50.97
N MET A 175 -18.49 -34.37 50.80
CA MET A 175 -17.56 -35.10 51.67
C MET A 175 -17.17 -34.34 52.95
N LYS A 176 -17.20 -35.05 54.09
CA LYS A 176 -16.58 -34.61 55.35
C LYS A 176 -15.06 -34.50 55.20
N ASN A 177 -14.43 -33.59 55.94
CA ASN A 177 -12.98 -33.38 55.87
C ASN A 177 -12.25 -34.63 56.38
N GLY A 178 -11.31 -35.13 55.57
CA GLY A 178 -10.54 -36.35 55.85
C GLY A 178 -9.64 -36.74 54.67
N ALA A 179 -8.83 -37.79 54.84
CA ALA A 179 -7.84 -38.22 53.84
C ALA A 179 -8.44 -38.53 52.45
N ALA A 180 -9.67 -39.06 52.41
CA ALA A 180 -10.40 -39.33 51.17
C ALA A 180 -10.75 -38.04 50.38
N LYS A 181 -11.08 -36.96 51.08
CA LYS A 181 -11.35 -35.64 50.47
C LYS A 181 -10.08 -35.01 49.91
N THR A 182 -8.95 -35.16 50.61
CA THR A 182 -7.65 -34.69 50.15
C THR A 182 -7.21 -35.42 48.87
N LYS A 183 -7.41 -36.75 48.80
CA LYS A 183 -7.11 -37.54 47.61
C LYS A 183 -7.94 -37.10 46.39
N LYS A 184 -9.27 -36.97 46.54
CA LYS A 184 -10.14 -36.47 45.46
C LYS A 184 -9.81 -35.03 45.03
N LYS A 185 -9.36 -34.17 45.95
CA LYS A 185 -8.88 -32.82 45.59
C LYS A 185 -7.60 -32.85 44.75
N SER A 186 -6.69 -33.78 45.02
CA SER A 186 -5.48 -33.97 44.21
C SER A 186 -5.85 -34.46 42.81
N GLU A 187 -6.72 -35.47 42.72
CA GLU A 187 -7.22 -35.97 41.42
C GLU A 187 -7.92 -34.87 40.62
N LEU A 188 -8.73 -34.01 41.28
CA LEU A 188 -9.36 -32.85 40.64
C LEU A 188 -8.32 -31.86 40.08
N LEU A 189 -7.28 -31.55 40.85
CA LEU A 189 -6.19 -30.67 40.42
C LEU A 189 -5.47 -31.23 39.19
N ASP A 190 -5.20 -32.53 39.15
CA ASP A 190 -4.54 -33.17 38.02
C ASP A 190 -5.41 -33.12 36.75
N PHE A 191 -6.73 -33.33 36.90
CA PHE A 191 -7.69 -33.17 35.81
C PHE A 191 -7.78 -31.71 35.33
N GLU A 192 -7.90 -30.73 36.24
CA GLU A 192 -7.93 -29.31 35.90
C GLU A 192 -6.63 -28.86 35.21
N ASN A 193 -5.47 -29.35 35.66
CA ASN A 193 -4.18 -29.05 35.03
C ASN A 193 -4.08 -29.63 33.62
N THR A 194 -4.55 -30.86 33.41
CA THR A 194 -4.58 -31.49 32.08
C THR A 194 -5.48 -30.69 31.14
N LEU A 195 -6.65 -30.28 31.62
CA LEU A 195 -7.65 -29.53 30.86
C LEU A 195 -7.14 -28.12 30.50
N ASN A 196 -6.49 -27.44 31.45
CA ASN A 196 -5.81 -26.16 31.21
C ASN A 196 -4.66 -26.29 30.21
N THR A 197 -3.87 -27.37 30.27
CA THR A 197 -2.78 -27.61 29.32
C THR A 197 -3.31 -27.77 27.89
N VAL A 198 -4.42 -28.50 27.72
CA VAL A 198 -5.08 -28.66 26.41
C VAL A 198 -5.60 -27.33 25.90
N PHE A 199 -6.24 -26.51 26.74
CA PHE A 199 -6.68 -25.18 26.34
C PHE A 199 -5.51 -24.26 25.97
N SER A 200 -4.51 -24.12 26.84
CA SER A 200 -3.36 -23.24 26.60
C SER A 200 -2.51 -23.66 25.40
N SER A 201 -2.52 -24.94 25.01
CA SER A 201 -1.83 -25.41 23.79
C SER A 201 -2.51 -24.96 22.48
N ARG A 202 -3.78 -24.53 22.54
CA ARG A 202 -4.59 -24.15 21.37
C ARG A 202 -5.01 -22.68 21.37
N GLU A 203 -4.80 -21.95 22.47
CA GLU A 203 -5.05 -20.52 22.55
C GLU A 203 -4.06 -19.73 21.68
N ILE A 204 -4.52 -18.59 21.16
CA ILE A 204 -3.63 -17.59 20.57
C ILE A 204 -2.79 -16.99 21.70
N GLY A 205 -1.46 -17.04 21.55
CA GLY A 205 -0.52 -16.48 22.51
C GLY A 205 -0.75 -14.99 22.75
N LYS A 206 -0.67 -14.59 24.02
CA LYS A 206 -0.72 -13.18 24.40
C LYS A 206 0.56 -12.48 23.97
N VAL A 207 0.42 -11.39 23.23
CA VAL A 207 1.51 -10.43 23.00
C VAL A 207 1.60 -9.50 24.21
N ASP A 208 2.81 -9.22 24.68
CA ASP A 208 3.02 -8.33 25.81
C ASP A 208 2.56 -6.89 25.51
N ASN A 209 1.96 -6.24 26.51
CA ASN A 209 1.39 -4.89 26.36
C ASN A 209 2.44 -3.86 25.93
N TRP A 210 3.69 -3.99 26.37
CA TRP A 210 4.77 -3.07 25.96
C TRP A 210 5.05 -3.14 24.45
N ILE A 211 4.86 -4.30 23.80
CA ILE A 211 5.04 -4.46 22.35
C ILE A 211 3.89 -3.76 21.62
N ILE A 212 2.66 -3.94 22.11
CA ILE A 212 1.47 -3.30 21.56
C ILE A 212 1.57 -1.78 21.65
N ASP A 213 1.98 -1.27 22.82
CA ASP A 213 2.14 0.16 23.06
C ASP A 213 3.34 0.74 22.29
N GLY A 214 4.41 -0.02 22.16
CA GLY A 214 5.54 0.29 21.29
C GLY A 214 5.12 0.41 19.82
N LEU A 215 4.35 -0.55 19.30
CA LEU A 215 3.82 -0.54 17.93
C LEU A 215 2.91 0.66 17.68
N LYS A 216 1.97 0.93 18.60
CA LYS A 216 1.07 2.11 18.52
C LYS A 216 1.88 3.40 18.46
N THR A 217 2.89 3.53 19.31
CA THR A 217 3.76 4.72 19.35
C THR A 217 4.56 4.84 18.07
N TRP A 218 5.15 3.75 17.59
CA TRP A 218 5.94 3.71 16.37
C TRP A 218 5.12 4.15 15.16
N VAL A 219 3.93 3.56 14.95
CA VAL A 219 3.08 3.93 13.82
C VAL A 219 2.60 5.38 13.91
N ARG A 220 2.18 5.82 15.10
CA ARG A 220 1.70 7.21 15.30
C ARG A 220 2.77 8.26 15.03
N VAL A 221 4.02 8.00 15.41
CA VAL A 221 5.11 8.96 15.25
C VAL A 221 5.67 8.96 13.83
N PHE A 222 5.82 7.78 13.23
CA PHE A 222 6.63 7.63 12.02
C PHE A 222 5.87 7.25 10.76
N LEU A 223 4.67 6.66 10.91
CA LEU A 223 3.87 6.17 9.79
C LEU A 223 2.41 6.67 9.85
N PRO A 224 2.14 7.95 10.18
CA PRO A 224 0.78 8.46 10.17
C PRO A 224 0.22 8.45 8.75
N ASP A 225 -1.00 7.94 8.59
CA ASP A 225 -1.72 7.88 7.30
C ASP A 225 -0.98 7.17 6.16
N VAL A 226 0.03 6.35 6.49
CA VAL A 226 0.78 5.59 5.49
C VAL A 226 -0.02 4.38 5.06
N PHE A 227 -0.31 4.32 3.76
CA PHE A 227 -0.79 3.13 3.08
C PHE A 227 0.26 2.73 2.04
N ASN A 228 0.95 1.63 2.28
CA ASN A 228 1.96 1.14 1.35
C ASN A 228 1.40 0.06 0.43
N VAL A 229 1.74 0.16 -0.85
CA VAL A 229 1.50 -0.89 -1.85
C VAL A 229 2.85 -1.41 -2.31
N ARG A 230 3.04 -2.72 -2.27
CA ARG A 230 4.23 -3.38 -2.80
C ARG A 230 3.84 -4.27 -3.95
N VAL A 231 4.46 -4.08 -5.11
CA VAL A 231 4.27 -4.92 -6.30
C VAL A 231 5.50 -5.79 -6.49
N TYR A 232 5.29 -7.11 -6.53
CA TYR A 232 6.29 -8.14 -6.76
C TYR A 232 6.17 -8.64 -8.22
N PRO A 233 7.01 -8.14 -9.14
CA PRO A 233 6.89 -8.46 -10.56
C PRO A 233 7.41 -9.84 -10.94
N PHE A 234 8.34 -10.39 -10.15
CA PHE A 234 8.99 -11.67 -10.42
C PHE A 234 8.67 -12.64 -9.28
N GLU A 235 8.00 -13.75 -9.60
CA GLU A 235 7.60 -14.77 -8.62
C GLU A 235 8.81 -15.42 -7.92
N ASP A 236 9.92 -15.57 -8.66
CA ASP A 236 11.15 -16.21 -8.16
C ASP A 236 12.19 -15.22 -7.57
N LEU A 237 11.85 -13.92 -7.44
CA LEU A 237 12.77 -12.89 -6.93
C LEU A 237 12.10 -12.01 -5.87
N GLU A 238 11.98 -12.53 -4.65
CA GLU A 238 11.30 -11.86 -3.53
C GLU A 238 12.02 -10.58 -3.05
N ILE A 239 13.34 -10.50 -3.28
CA ILE A 239 14.16 -9.36 -2.82
C ILE A 239 13.83 -8.06 -3.56
N PHE A 240 13.29 -8.17 -4.79
CA PHE A 240 12.94 -7.04 -5.64
C PHE A 240 11.43 -6.83 -5.68
N HIS A 241 11.02 -5.61 -5.36
CA HIS A 241 9.65 -5.16 -5.49
C HIS A 241 9.62 -3.64 -5.66
N VAL A 242 8.55 -3.16 -6.27
CA VAL A 242 8.28 -1.73 -6.42
C VAL A 242 7.40 -1.30 -5.26
N MET A 243 7.88 -0.31 -4.51
CA MET A 243 7.19 0.24 -3.34
C MET A 243 6.50 1.54 -3.68
N SER A 244 5.30 1.75 -3.16
CA SER A 244 4.62 3.03 -3.27
C SER A 244 3.84 3.34 -2.01
N ASN A 245 3.77 4.63 -1.68
CA ASN A 245 2.81 5.16 -0.72
C ASN A 245 1.63 5.73 -1.54
N VAL A 246 0.42 5.24 -1.25
CA VAL A 246 -0.81 5.70 -1.91
C VAL A 246 -1.55 6.67 -1.01
N LYS A 247 -2.05 7.75 -1.60
CA LYS A 247 -2.91 8.70 -0.89
C LYS A 247 -4.34 8.17 -0.86
N ARG A 248 -4.92 8.02 0.33
CA ARG A 248 -6.27 7.46 0.49
C ARG A 248 -7.34 8.15 -0.37
N LYS A 249 -7.23 9.48 -0.55
CA LYS A 249 -8.17 10.29 -1.36
C LYS A 249 -8.27 9.93 -2.85
N PHE A 250 -7.38 9.09 -3.36
CA PHE A 250 -7.33 8.71 -4.78
C PHE A 250 -7.68 7.23 -5.02
N PHE A 251 -8.10 6.51 -3.99
CA PHE A 251 -8.85 5.27 -4.20
C PHE A 251 -10.19 5.60 -4.87
N LEU A 252 -10.66 4.71 -5.75
CA LEU A 252 -11.98 4.85 -6.35
C LEU A 252 -13.12 4.52 -5.39
N ASP A 253 -12.82 3.73 -4.36
CA ASP A 253 -13.69 3.55 -3.21
C ASP A 253 -13.22 4.51 -2.11
N ASP A 254 -14.11 5.38 -1.65
CA ASP A 254 -13.82 6.34 -0.57
C ASP A 254 -13.45 5.63 0.75
N ASN A 255 -13.76 4.34 0.87
CA ASN A 255 -13.46 3.53 2.04
C ASN A 255 -12.33 2.53 1.78
N THR A 256 -11.16 2.77 2.36
CA THR A 256 -10.01 1.85 2.27
C THR A 256 -10.27 0.50 2.94
N GLU A 257 -11.21 0.39 3.88
CA GLU A 257 -11.62 -0.91 4.43
C GLU A 257 -12.34 -1.77 3.39
N SER A 258 -13.09 -1.16 2.47
CA SER A 258 -13.70 -1.88 1.35
C SER A 258 -12.62 -2.49 0.46
N VAL A 259 -11.52 -1.78 0.23
CA VAL A 259 -10.37 -2.31 -0.54
C VAL A 259 -9.79 -3.55 0.15
N HIS A 260 -9.56 -3.48 1.47
CA HIS A 260 -9.11 -4.65 2.23
C HIS A 260 -10.13 -5.79 2.28
N TYR A 261 -11.42 -5.49 2.28
CA TYR A 261 -12.47 -6.50 2.26
C TYR A 261 -12.54 -7.23 0.91
N LEU A 262 -12.43 -6.48 -0.21
CA LEU A 262 -12.52 -7.02 -1.56
C LEU A 262 -11.25 -7.76 -1.99
N PHE A 263 -10.08 -7.19 -1.70
CA PHE A 263 -8.80 -7.69 -2.21
C PHE A 263 -7.95 -8.39 -1.14
N GLY A 264 -8.28 -8.23 0.15
CA GLY A 264 -7.43 -8.70 1.25
C GLY A 264 -6.12 -7.90 1.36
N SER A 265 -5.26 -8.26 2.31
CA SER A 265 -3.90 -7.69 2.41
C SER A 265 -2.93 -8.26 1.37
N LYS A 266 -3.25 -9.40 0.78
CA LYS A 266 -2.48 -10.08 -0.28
C LYS A 266 -3.44 -10.53 -1.38
N PRO A 267 -3.74 -9.66 -2.36
CA PRO A 267 -4.67 -10.00 -3.42
C PRO A 267 -4.19 -11.21 -4.22
N THR A 268 -5.13 -12.11 -4.56
CA THR A 268 -4.85 -13.33 -5.34
C THR A 268 -4.70 -13.06 -6.84
N ILE A 269 -5.02 -11.83 -7.27
CA ILE A 269 -4.91 -11.37 -8.64
C ILE A 269 -3.63 -10.55 -8.84
N LYS A 270 -3.06 -10.60 -10.06
CA LYS A 270 -2.02 -9.66 -10.47
C LYS A 270 -2.64 -8.29 -10.74
N VAL A 271 -1.91 -7.25 -10.39
CA VAL A 271 -2.31 -5.87 -10.65
C VAL A 271 -1.16 -5.13 -11.31
N THR A 272 -1.52 -4.12 -12.10
CA THR A 272 -0.60 -3.23 -12.79
C THR A 272 -0.54 -1.91 -12.05
N MET A 273 0.67 -1.39 -11.88
CA MET A 273 0.92 -0.06 -11.33
C MET A 273 1.77 0.74 -12.32
N LEU A 274 1.34 1.97 -12.60
CA LEU A 274 2.16 2.99 -13.25
C LEU A 274 2.50 4.05 -12.21
N GLY A 275 3.78 4.38 -12.04
CA GLY A 275 4.22 5.37 -11.06
C GLY A 275 5.46 6.14 -11.49
N VAL A 276 5.61 7.35 -10.97
CA VAL A 276 6.81 8.18 -11.13
C VAL A 276 7.88 7.69 -10.16
N ILE A 277 9.09 7.46 -10.63
CA ILE A 277 10.21 7.02 -9.77
C ILE A 277 10.60 8.16 -8.83
N THR A 278 10.65 7.88 -7.52
CA THR A 278 11.00 8.86 -6.48
C THR A 278 12.26 8.47 -5.70
N SER A 279 12.66 7.20 -5.71
CA SER A 279 13.93 6.78 -5.12
C SER A 279 14.47 5.53 -5.79
N ILE A 280 15.78 5.57 -6.08
CA ILE A 280 16.56 4.48 -6.66
C ILE A 280 17.75 4.21 -5.74
N PRO A 281 17.61 3.36 -4.71
CA PRO A 281 18.72 2.97 -3.87
C PRO A 281 19.81 2.28 -4.69
N LYS A 282 21.07 2.65 -4.46
CA LYS A 282 22.24 2.00 -5.06
C LYS A 282 22.86 0.99 -4.12
N LYS A 283 23.54 -0.01 -4.68
CA LYS A 283 24.21 -1.07 -3.92
C LYS A 283 25.33 -0.52 -3.02
N ASP A 284 26.10 0.44 -3.53
CA ASP A 284 27.26 1.00 -2.83
C ASP A 284 26.99 2.38 -2.22
N GLY A 285 25.71 2.78 -2.11
CA GLY A 285 25.26 4.08 -1.62
C GLY A 285 25.54 5.24 -2.59
N ASP A 286 24.68 6.26 -2.59
CA ASP A 286 25.05 7.58 -3.12
C ASP A 286 25.54 8.44 -1.96
N SER A 287 26.71 9.07 -2.14
CA SER A 287 27.49 9.76 -1.11
C SER A 287 27.18 11.26 -1.00
N PHE A 288 25.94 11.68 -1.25
CA PHE A 288 25.60 13.09 -1.07
C PHE A 288 25.47 13.38 0.42
N GLU A 289 26.56 13.85 1.00
CA GLU A 289 26.68 14.18 2.41
C GLU A 289 26.54 15.71 2.56
N PRO A 290 25.34 16.23 2.87
CA PRO A 290 25.10 17.66 2.97
C PRO A 290 25.89 18.33 4.10
N MET A 291 26.41 17.55 5.06
CA MET A 291 27.20 18.04 6.18
C MET A 291 28.68 18.29 5.86
N LYS A 292 29.18 17.85 4.68
CA LYS A 292 30.56 18.12 4.26
C LYS A 292 30.90 19.61 4.24
N GLU A 293 29.90 20.48 4.04
CA GLU A 293 30.06 21.93 4.13
C GLU A 293 30.63 22.42 5.48
N PHE A 294 30.38 21.67 6.56
CA PHE A 294 30.77 22.05 7.92
C PHE A 294 32.06 21.36 8.38
N GLU A 295 32.68 20.50 7.56
CA GLU A 295 33.87 19.73 7.94
C GLU A 295 35.17 20.55 7.87
N ASP A 296 35.25 21.53 6.96
CA ASP A 296 36.47 22.33 6.70
C ASP A 296 36.40 23.76 7.30
N LYS A 297 35.40 24.06 8.15
CA LYS A 297 35.22 25.41 8.73
C LYS A 297 35.72 25.45 10.17
N ASP A 298 36.47 26.48 10.54
CA ASP A 298 36.79 26.81 11.94
C ASP A 298 35.53 27.35 12.64
N LEU A 299 34.60 26.43 12.94
CA LEU A 299 33.28 26.70 13.53
C LEU A 299 33.37 27.29 14.95
N ASP A 300 34.53 27.17 15.58
CA ASP A 300 34.83 27.66 16.93
C ASP A 300 35.45 29.07 16.94
N GLU A 301 35.64 29.71 15.78
CA GLU A 301 36.16 31.09 15.70
C GLU A 301 35.10 32.16 15.99
N ASP A 302 35.53 33.24 16.66
CA ASP A 302 34.71 34.42 16.95
C ASP A 302 34.15 35.03 15.65
N GLY A 303 32.82 35.04 15.52
CA GLY A 303 32.09 35.50 14.32
C GLY A 303 31.40 34.40 13.51
N ASN A 304 31.67 33.12 13.82
CA ASN A 304 31.05 31.95 13.14
C ASN A 304 29.90 31.30 13.94
N GLU A 305 29.39 31.97 14.98
CA GLU A 305 28.34 31.49 15.88
C GLU A 305 27.08 30.97 15.14
N SER A 306 26.69 31.64 14.06
CA SER A 306 25.53 31.25 13.23
C SER A 306 25.75 29.92 12.50
N GLN A 307 26.96 29.66 12.03
CA GLN A 307 27.33 28.41 11.34
C GLN A 307 27.49 27.26 12.33
N SER A 308 28.02 27.53 13.53
CA SER A 308 28.09 26.57 14.63
C SER A 308 26.69 26.15 15.09
N PHE A 309 25.77 27.11 15.24
CA PHE A 309 24.36 26.84 15.53
C PHE A 309 23.68 26.04 14.42
N GLU A 310 23.87 26.40 13.14
CA GLU A 310 23.31 25.66 12.01
C GLU A 310 23.85 24.22 11.93
N ASN A 311 25.15 24.01 12.14
CA ASN A 311 25.76 22.69 12.20
C ASN A 311 25.16 21.83 13.32
N GLY A 312 25.03 22.40 14.53
CA GLY A 312 24.39 21.72 15.65
C GLY A 312 22.91 21.38 15.38
N PHE A 313 22.17 22.31 14.81
CA PHE A 313 20.76 22.12 14.45
C PHE A 313 20.58 21.05 13.36
N ARG A 314 21.37 21.09 12.29
CA ARG A 314 21.36 20.06 11.24
C ARG A 314 21.86 18.70 11.74
N GLY A 315 22.80 18.69 12.69
CA GLY A 315 23.26 17.48 13.38
C GLY A 315 22.15 16.75 14.12
N VAL A 316 21.16 17.48 14.67
CA VAL A 316 19.96 16.88 15.27
C VAL A 316 19.13 16.13 14.21
N PHE A 317 18.92 16.73 13.03
CA PHE A 317 18.22 16.04 11.93
C PHE A 317 18.97 14.78 11.48
N ARG A 318 20.31 14.81 11.42
CA ARG A 318 21.11 13.60 11.14
C ARG A 318 20.94 12.50 12.19
N GLY A 319 20.76 12.88 13.46
CA GLY A 319 20.38 11.95 14.52
C GLY A 319 19.01 11.28 14.25
N PHE A 320 18.09 12.00 13.61
CA PHE A 320 16.81 11.46 13.16
C PHE A 320 16.90 10.66 11.85
N ASP A 321 17.87 10.92 10.98
CA ASP A 321 18.06 10.16 9.73
C ASP A 321 18.20 8.66 9.99
N GLY A 322 18.88 8.27 11.08
CA GLY A 322 19.00 6.86 11.46
C GLY A 322 17.65 6.22 11.83
N LEU A 323 16.75 7.00 12.45
CA LEU A 323 15.37 6.57 12.71
C LEU A 323 14.55 6.53 11.42
N GLU A 324 14.70 7.53 10.55
CA GLU A 324 14.08 7.56 9.22
C GLU A 324 14.52 6.37 8.35
N GLU A 325 15.79 5.97 8.39
CA GLU A 325 16.32 4.82 7.66
C GLU A 325 15.72 3.48 8.14
N MET A 326 15.33 3.40 9.41
CA MET A 326 14.58 2.25 9.94
C MET A 326 13.16 2.17 9.36
N ILE A 327 12.58 3.32 9.00
CA ILE A 327 11.22 3.44 8.45
C ILE A 327 11.23 3.35 6.92
N ARG A 328 12.32 3.84 6.30
CA ARG A 328 12.54 3.80 4.85
C ARG A 328 12.84 2.37 4.43
N THR A 329 11.78 1.68 4.03
CA THR A 329 11.80 0.28 3.60
C THR A 329 12.33 0.07 2.17
N CYS A 330 12.51 1.16 1.42
CA CYS A 330 13.11 1.15 0.09
C CYS A 330 14.64 1.09 0.20
N ARG A 331 15.19 -0.11 0.00
CA ARG A 331 16.62 -0.43 0.00
C ARG A 331 16.95 -1.22 -1.25
N TYR A 332 18.19 -1.15 -1.73
CA TYR A 332 18.62 -1.87 -2.93
C TYR A 332 18.26 -3.37 -2.81
N PRO A 333 17.67 -3.99 -3.85
CA PRO A 333 17.42 -3.47 -5.20
C PRO A 333 16.03 -2.82 -5.41
N ARG A 334 15.25 -2.61 -4.34
CA ARG A 334 13.87 -2.09 -4.41
C ARG A 334 13.88 -0.64 -4.85
N ILE A 335 12.85 -0.24 -5.60
CA ILE A 335 12.64 1.16 -5.99
C ILE A 335 11.36 1.70 -5.35
N MET A 336 11.31 3.01 -5.13
CA MET A 336 10.11 3.69 -4.65
C MET A 336 9.52 4.53 -5.77
N VAL A 337 8.19 4.48 -5.89
CA VAL A 337 7.43 5.24 -6.86
C VAL A 337 6.28 5.97 -6.21
N GLN A 338 5.96 7.14 -6.73
CA GLN A 338 4.67 7.78 -6.50
C GLN A 338 3.68 7.21 -7.53
N PRO A 339 2.63 6.49 -7.09
CA PRO A 339 1.71 5.83 -8.01
C PRO A 339 0.83 6.87 -8.71
N ILE A 340 0.69 6.73 -10.03
CA ILE A 340 -0.25 7.46 -10.87
C ILE A 340 -1.56 6.67 -10.94
N ALA A 341 -1.45 5.38 -11.22
CA ALA A 341 -2.59 4.47 -11.28
C ALA A 341 -2.22 3.07 -10.79
N ILE A 342 -3.19 2.41 -10.16
CA ILE A 342 -3.15 0.98 -9.85
C ILE A 342 -4.45 0.38 -10.37
N TYR A 343 -4.35 -0.66 -11.19
CA TYR A 343 -5.51 -1.25 -11.85
C TYR A 343 -5.28 -2.72 -12.16
N ARG A 344 -6.37 -3.44 -12.39
CA ARG A 344 -6.33 -4.74 -13.01
C ARG A 344 -6.50 -4.59 -14.53
N ALA A 345 -5.57 -5.16 -15.28
CA ALA A 345 -5.60 -5.18 -16.73
C ALA A 345 -6.32 -6.46 -17.22
N ILE A 346 -7.40 -6.33 -17.98
CA ILE A 346 -8.21 -7.45 -18.44
C ILE A 346 -8.29 -7.46 -19.97
N LYS A 347 -7.62 -8.46 -20.56
CA LYS A 347 -7.69 -8.71 -22.00
C LYS A 347 -9.02 -9.40 -22.37
N PRO A 348 -9.67 -9.00 -23.48
CA PRO A 348 -10.89 -9.66 -23.93
C PRO A 348 -10.69 -11.17 -24.12
N ASN A 349 -11.53 -11.97 -23.47
CA ASN A 349 -11.50 -13.42 -23.64
C ASN A 349 -12.30 -13.80 -24.90
N LYS A 350 -11.58 -14.13 -25.98
CA LYS A 350 -12.18 -14.56 -27.25
C LYS A 350 -13.11 -15.77 -27.10
N ALA A 351 -12.85 -16.66 -26.13
CA ALA A 351 -13.70 -17.83 -25.88
C ALA A 351 -15.07 -17.48 -25.26
N LEU A 352 -15.18 -16.30 -24.63
CA LEU A 352 -16.44 -15.79 -24.06
C LEU A 352 -17.17 -14.84 -25.03
N GLN A 353 -16.58 -14.56 -26.19
CA GLN A 353 -17.15 -13.63 -27.16
C GLN A 353 -18.40 -14.25 -27.79
N ARG A 354 -19.57 -13.71 -27.44
CA ARG A 354 -20.82 -14.07 -28.11
C ARG A 354 -20.84 -13.39 -29.48
N THR A 355 -20.78 -14.17 -30.54
CA THR A 355 -21.27 -13.71 -31.84
C THR A 355 -22.79 -13.59 -31.72
N SER A 356 -23.31 -12.38 -31.90
CA SER A 356 -24.74 -12.10 -31.92
C SER A 356 -25.48 -13.17 -32.72
N ARG A 357 -26.49 -13.79 -32.10
CA ARG A 357 -27.39 -14.72 -32.78
C ARG A 357 -28.29 -13.97 -33.75
#